data_AF-A0A925HQ28-F1
#
_entry.id   AF-A0A925HQ28-F1
#
_cell.length_a   1.000
_cell.length_b   1.000
_cell.length_c   1.000
_cell.angle_alpha   90.00
_cell.angle_beta   90.00
_cell.angle_gamma   90.00
#
_symmetry.space_group_name_H-M   'P 1'
#
loop_
_entity.id
_entity.type
_entity.pdbx_description
1 polymer ?
#
loop_
_entity_poly.entity_id
_entity_poly.type
_entity_poly.pdbx_seq_one_letter_code
_entity_poly.pdbx_strand_id
1 'polypeptide(L)'
;MALSGHVVGLLKEYMRDLVEQAKQEVATHASFGFSATPYRSDQALSDLLALLDDRIESEGMQVGLPDGFLHQMWGLCNDARTQVGERVWMEINSSDQVPSKDIVRELTYRALLTVLEASD
;
A
#
# COMPACT_ATOMS: atom_id res chain seq x y z
N MET A 1 6.44 15.03 10.80
CA MET A 1 6.60 16.03 9.71
C MET A 1 5.33 15.94 8.90
N ALA A 2 4.54 17.00 8.85
CA ALA A 2 3.26 16.96 8.16
C ALA A 2 3.50 16.72 6.65
N LEU A 3 2.90 15.65 6.12
CA LEU A 3 2.85 15.46 4.67
C LEU A 3 1.95 16.53 4.07
N SER A 4 2.40 17.18 2.99
CA SER A 4 1.54 18.11 2.26
C SER A 4 0.28 17.38 1.79
N GLY A 5 -0.88 18.05 1.84
CA GLY A 5 -2.14 17.48 1.35
C GLY A 5 -2.07 17.01 -0.10
N HIS A 6 -1.20 17.60 -0.92
CA HIS A 6 -0.91 17.11 -2.27
C HIS A 6 -0.25 15.73 -2.28
N VAL A 7 0.77 15.52 -1.43
CA VAL A 7 1.49 14.25 -1.30
C VAL A 7 0.57 13.15 -0.76
N VAL A 8 -0.27 13.47 0.23
CA VAL A 8 -1.29 12.53 0.75
C VAL A 8 -2.31 12.19 -0.33
N GLY A 9 -2.73 13.16 -1.14
CA GLY A 9 -3.63 12.93 -2.28
C GLY A 9 -3.03 11.96 -3.30
N LEU A 10 -1.78 12.19 -3.68
CA LEU A 10 -1.05 11.34 -4.62
C LEU A 10 -0.86 9.91 -4.08
N LEU A 11 -0.47 9.77 -2.80
CA LEU A 11 -0.36 8.47 -2.16
C LEU A 11 -1.69 7.71 -2.18
N LYS A 12 -2.81 8.39 -1.89
CA LYS A 12 -4.14 7.77 -1.93
C LYS A 12 -4.51 7.29 -3.34
N GLU A 13 -4.13 8.05 -4.37
CA GLU A 13 -4.33 7.67 -5.77
C GLU A 13 -3.51 6.43 -6.13
N TYR A 14 -2.20 6.44 -5.87
CA TYR A 14 -1.32 5.30 -6.13
C TYR A 14 -1.72 4.04 -5.36
N MET A 15 -2.10 4.18 -4.09
CA MET A 15 -2.63 3.07 -3.29
C MET A 15 -3.91 2.49 -3.89
N ARG A 16 -4.82 3.36 -4.38
CA ARG A 16 -6.05 2.94 -5.04
C ARG A 16 -5.76 2.18 -6.33
N ASP A 17 -4.87 2.70 -7.17
CA ASP A 17 -4.50 2.05 -8.43
C ASP A 17 -3.93 0.65 -8.18
N LEU A 18 -3.06 0.50 -7.17
CA LEU A 18 -2.53 -0.80 -6.78
C LEU A 18 -3.62 -1.76 -6.27
N VAL A 19 -4.64 -1.26 -5.56
CA VAL A 19 -5.79 -2.09 -5.13
C VAL A 19 -6.63 -2.52 -6.33
N GLU A 20 -6.94 -1.61 -7.25
CA GLU A 20 -7.71 -1.94 -8.47
C GLU A 20 -6.95 -2.93 -9.36
N GLN A 21 -5.64 -2.79 -9.49
CA GLN A 21 -4.80 -3.78 -10.17
C GLN A 21 -4.90 -5.16 -9.49
N ALA A 22 -4.84 -5.21 -8.14
CA ALA A 22 -4.99 -6.47 -7.42
C ALA A 22 -6.37 -7.11 -7.62
N LYS A 23 -7.44 -6.32 -7.68
CA LYS A 23 -8.80 -6.82 -7.97
C LYS A 23 -8.86 -7.46 -9.34
N GLN A 24 -8.28 -6.81 -10.35
CA GLN A 24 -8.23 -7.35 -11.71
C GLN A 24 -7.42 -8.64 -11.77
N GLU A 25 -6.27 -8.71 -11.09
CA GLU A 25 -5.45 -9.93 -11.00
C GLU A 25 -6.21 -11.08 -10.32
N VAL A 26 -6.89 -10.82 -9.21
CA VAL A 26 -7.70 -11.81 -8.49
C VAL A 26 -8.86 -12.32 -9.36
N ALA A 27 -9.60 -11.42 -10.00
CA ALA A 27 -10.67 -11.79 -10.93
C ALA A 27 -10.15 -12.64 -12.10
N THR A 28 -8.99 -12.28 -12.64
CA THR A 28 -8.34 -13.00 -13.74
C THR A 28 -7.90 -14.39 -13.28
N HIS A 29 -7.21 -14.51 -12.15
CA HIS A 29 -6.79 -15.81 -11.58
C HIS A 29 -7.97 -16.73 -11.31
N ALA A 30 -9.06 -16.20 -10.75
CA ALA A 30 -10.30 -16.94 -10.53
C ALA A 30 -10.92 -17.45 -11.83
N SER A 31 -10.92 -16.62 -12.89
CA SER A 31 -11.47 -17.01 -14.20
C SER A 31 -10.69 -18.16 -14.85
N PHE A 32 -9.38 -18.26 -14.58
CA PHE A 32 -8.54 -19.36 -15.06
C PHE A 32 -8.51 -20.57 -14.11
N GLY A 33 -9.20 -20.52 -12.97
CA GLY A 33 -9.23 -21.61 -11.99
C GLY A 33 -7.95 -21.78 -11.18
N PHE A 34 -7.10 -20.74 -11.10
CA PHE A 34 -5.88 -20.78 -10.30
C PHE A 34 -6.18 -20.57 -8.81
N SER A 35 -5.39 -21.20 -7.95
CA SER A 35 -5.43 -20.95 -6.50
C SER A 35 -4.96 -19.54 -6.18
N ALA A 36 -5.58 -18.89 -5.18
CA ALA A 36 -5.15 -17.60 -4.69
C ALA A 36 -3.70 -17.67 -4.16
N THR A 37 -2.84 -16.79 -4.65
CA THR A 37 -1.47 -16.66 -4.16
C THR A 37 -1.50 -16.03 -2.76
N PRO A 38 -0.79 -16.59 -1.77
CA PRO A 38 -0.69 -15.96 -0.46
C PRO A 38 -0.05 -14.57 -0.61
N TYR A 39 -0.70 -13.57 -0.03
CA TYR A 39 -0.26 -12.19 -0.09
C TYR A 39 -0.29 -11.58 1.31
N ARG A 40 0.68 -10.71 1.60
CA ARG A 40 0.93 -10.20 2.95
C ARG A 40 1.11 -8.70 2.95
N SER A 41 0.90 -8.09 4.13
CA SER A 41 1.01 -6.65 4.31
C SER A 41 2.40 -6.10 4.07
N ASP A 42 3.46 -6.84 4.42
CA ASP A 42 4.85 -6.48 4.11
C ASP A 42 5.07 -6.38 2.59
N GLN A 43 4.49 -7.29 1.83
CA GLN A 43 4.58 -7.25 0.37
C GLN A 43 3.81 -6.06 -0.23
N ALA A 44 2.66 -5.69 0.33
CA ALA A 44 1.95 -4.47 -0.07
C ALA A 44 2.75 -3.18 0.22
N LEU A 45 3.45 -3.11 1.35
CA LEU A 45 4.34 -1.99 1.64
C LEU A 45 5.51 -1.93 0.66
N SER A 46 6.10 -3.07 0.31
CA SER A 46 7.16 -3.16 -0.71
C SER A 46 6.68 -2.74 -2.10
N ASP A 47 5.48 -3.18 -2.51
CA ASP A 47 4.90 -2.83 -3.80
C ASP A 47 4.65 -1.31 -3.92
N LEU A 48 4.19 -0.68 -2.83
CA LEU A 48 4.04 0.77 -2.78
C LEU A 48 5.37 1.50 -2.92
N LEU A 49 6.41 1.04 -2.22
CA LEU A 49 7.74 1.65 -2.29
C LEU A 49 8.36 1.50 -3.69
N ALA A 50 8.18 0.33 -4.31
CA ALA A 50 8.61 0.10 -5.69
C ALA A 50 7.88 1.02 -6.68
N LEU A 51 6.57 1.19 -6.54
CA LEU A 51 5.82 2.13 -7.39
C LEU A 51 6.30 3.58 -7.20
N LEU A 52 6.56 3.99 -5.96
CA LEU A 52 7.08 5.34 -5.68
C LEU A 52 8.47 5.55 -6.30
N ASP A 53 9.34 4.54 -6.23
CA ASP A 53 10.66 4.56 -6.86
C ASP A 53 10.53 4.70 -8.39
N ASP A 54 9.74 3.83 -9.02
CA ASP A 54 9.47 3.86 -10.47
C ASP A 54 8.90 5.21 -10.93
N ARG A 55 7.98 5.80 -10.14
CA ARG A 55 7.38 7.12 -10.45
C ARG A 55 8.39 8.24 -10.31
N ILE A 56 9.22 8.22 -9.28
CA ILE A 56 10.29 9.21 -9.11
C ILE A 56 11.33 9.08 -10.22
N GLU A 57 11.71 7.87 -10.63
CA GLU A 57 12.62 7.64 -11.75
C GLU A 57 12.02 8.08 -13.09
N SER A 58 10.75 7.77 -13.35
CA SER A 58 10.08 8.04 -14.62
C SER A 58 9.65 9.49 -14.80
N GLU A 59 9.21 10.17 -13.74
CA GLU A 59 8.59 11.50 -13.82
C GLU A 59 9.44 12.59 -13.12
N GLY A 60 10.44 12.21 -12.32
CA GLY A 60 11.39 13.11 -11.70
C GLY A 60 10.75 14.18 -10.80
N MET A 61 11.30 15.41 -10.82
CA MET A 61 10.76 16.56 -10.06
C MET A 61 9.35 16.99 -10.47
N GLN A 62 8.76 16.44 -11.55
CA GLN A 62 7.43 16.83 -12.01
C GLN A 62 6.29 16.25 -11.17
N VAL A 63 6.57 15.23 -10.36
CA VAL A 63 5.59 14.60 -9.45
C VAL A 63 5.28 15.46 -8.22
N GLY A 64 6.05 16.55 -7.99
CA GLY A 64 5.85 17.43 -6.84
C GLY A 64 6.23 16.80 -5.50
N LEU A 65 6.97 15.68 -5.52
CA LEU A 65 7.48 15.01 -4.33
C LEU A 65 8.73 15.74 -3.80
N PRO A 66 8.85 15.95 -2.48
CA PRO A 66 10.00 16.61 -1.90
C PRO A 66 11.28 15.77 -2.02
N ASP A 67 12.43 16.43 -2.00
CA ASP A 67 13.72 15.75 -1.98
C ASP A 67 13.83 14.80 -0.77
N GLY A 68 14.36 13.60 -0.99
CA GLY A 68 14.44 12.55 0.03
C GLY A 68 13.10 11.93 0.44
N PHE A 69 11.99 12.22 -0.26
CA PHE A 69 10.67 11.65 0.06
C PHE A 69 10.66 10.13 0.09
N LEU A 70 11.26 9.47 -0.91
CA LEU A 70 11.31 8.01 -0.96
C LEU A 70 12.02 7.42 0.26
N HIS A 71 13.14 8.03 0.67
CA HIS A 71 13.88 7.59 1.85
C HIS A 71 13.06 7.75 3.13
N GLN A 72 12.31 8.85 3.26
CA GLN A 72 11.40 9.07 4.38
C GLN A 72 10.25 8.05 4.38
N MET A 73 9.63 7.80 3.22
CA MET A 73 8.59 6.79 3.08
C MET A 73 9.10 5.39 3.42
N TRP A 74 10.35 5.08 3.06
CA TRP A 74 10.99 3.83 3.42
C TRP A 74 11.11 3.67 4.94
N GLY A 75 11.59 4.72 5.63
CA GLY A 75 11.65 4.76 7.10
C GLY A 75 10.27 4.62 7.74
N LEU A 76 9.29 5.40 7.28
CA LEU A 76 7.91 5.35 7.79
C LEU A 76 7.27 3.97 7.61
N CYS A 77 7.40 3.37 6.42
CA CYS A 77 6.90 2.03 6.15
C CYS A 77 7.62 0.98 7.01
N ASN A 78 8.92 1.14 7.28
CA ASN A 78 9.68 0.24 8.12
C ASN A 78 9.23 0.33 9.60
N ASP A 79 9.05 1.54 10.10
CA ASP A 79 8.62 1.79 11.48
C ASP A 79 7.16 1.37 11.71
N ALA A 80 6.29 1.63 10.72
CA ALA A 80 4.88 1.26 10.75
C ALA A 80 4.65 -0.25 10.48
N ARG A 81 5.65 -0.99 9.98
CA ARG A 81 5.48 -2.37 9.47
C ARG A 81 4.79 -3.28 10.49
N THR A 82 5.26 -3.29 11.74
CA THR A 82 4.71 -4.14 12.79
C THR A 82 3.26 -3.75 13.12
N GLN A 83 3.02 -2.45 13.35
CA GLN A 83 1.71 -1.92 13.69
C GLN A 83 0.67 -2.15 12.57
N VAL A 84 1.07 -1.93 11.32
CA VAL A 84 0.23 -2.18 10.14
C VAL A 84 -0.05 -3.67 10.00
N GLY A 85 0.97 -4.51 10.13
CA GLY A 85 0.82 -5.97 10.07
C GLY A 85 -0.14 -6.51 11.13
N GLU A 86 -0.03 -6.06 12.37
CA GLU A 86 -0.95 -6.44 13.46
C GLU A 86 -2.39 -6.01 13.16
N ARG A 87 -2.60 -4.77 12.70
CA ARG A 87 -3.93 -4.27 12.32
C ARG A 87 -4.56 -5.08 11.19
N VAL A 88 -3.79 -5.34 10.13
CA VAL A 88 -4.25 -6.13 8.98
C VAL A 88 -4.58 -7.56 9.42
N TRP A 89 -3.75 -8.16 10.27
CA TRP A 89 -4.01 -9.49 10.81
C TRP A 89 -5.30 -9.52 11.63
N MET A 90 -5.55 -8.55 12.52
CA MET A 90 -6.79 -8.49 13.30
C MET A 90 -8.03 -8.36 12.40
N GLU A 91 -7.99 -7.47 11.40
CA GLU A 91 -9.08 -7.25 10.46
C GLU A 91 -9.40 -8.52 9.65
N ILE A 92 -8.37 -9.18 9.14
CA ILE A 92 -8.52 -10.43 8.39
C ILE A 92 -9.12 -11.53 9.28
N ASN A 93 -8.60 -11.73 10.50
CA ASN A 93 -9.09 -12.78 11.39
C ASN A 93 -10.46 -12.47 12.02
N SER A 94 -10.95 -11.23 11.90
CA SER A 94 -12.32 -10.87 12.26
C SER A 94 -13.35 -11.21 11.17
N SER A 95 -12.88 -11.58 9.97
CA SER A 95 -13.70 -11.97 8.84
C SER A 95 -13.60 -13.47 8.58
N ASP A 96 -14.72 -14.14 8.33
CA ASP A 96 -14.76 -15.59 8.00
C ASP A 96 -14.28 -15.89 6.56
N GLN A 97 -13.75 -14.91 5.83
CA GLN A 97 -13.32 -15.05 4.44
C GLN A 97 -11.81 -15.24 4.32
N VAL A 98 -11.39 -16.15 3.44
CA VAL A 98 -9.99 -16.26 3.04
C VAL A 98 -9.59 -14.95 2.34
N PRO A 99 -8.59 -14.22 2.87
CA PRO A 99 -8.26 -12.89 2.36
C PRO A 99 -7.61 -13.00 0.98
N SER A 100 -8.18 -12.31 -0.01
CA SER A 100 -7.59 -12.14 -1.33
C SER A 100 -6.56 -10.99 -1.34
N LYS A 101 -5.73 -10.95 -2.38
CA LYS A 101 -4.64 -9.98 -2.54
C LYS A 101 -5.14 -8.53 -2.43
N ASP A 102 -6.26 -8.22 -3.07
CA ASP A 102 -6.88 -6.90 -3.05
C ASP A 102 -7.32 -6.48 -1.64
N ILE A 103 -7.92 -7.39 -0.87
CA ILE A 103 -8.35 -7.14 0.51
C ILE A 103 -7.15 -6.86 1.41
N VAL A 104 -6.12 -7.71 1.37
CA VAL A 104 -4.90 -7.50 2.17
C VAL A 104 -4.24 -6.17 1.82
N ARG A 105 -4.17 -5.84 0.53
CA ARG A 105 -3.57 -4.59 0.03
C ARG A 105 -4.37 -3.36 0.49
N GLU A 106 -5.69 -3.39 0.37
CA GLU A 106 -6.58 -2.32 0.81
C GLU A 106 -6.49 -2.07 2.32
N LEU A 107 -6.54 -3.13 3.13
CA LEU A 107 -6.39 -3.04 4.59
C LEU A 107 -5.02 -2.48 4.97
N THR A 108 -3.96 -2.91 4.28
CA THR A 108 -2.60 -2.43 4.53
C THR A 108 -2.51 -0.92 4.28
N TYR A 109 -3.02 -0.44 3.14
CA TYR A 109 -2.96 0.98 2.79
C TYR A 109 -3.85 1.85 3.68
N ARG A 110 -5.03 1.36 4.06
CA ARG A 110 -5.89 2.03 5.06
C ARG A 110 -5.17 2.18 6.40
N ALA A 111 -4.53 1.11 6.87
CA ALA A 111 -3.79 1.12 8.12
C ALA A 111 -2.56 2.04 8.05
N LEU A 112 -1.82 2.03 6.94
CA LEU A 112 -0.67 2.91 6.72
C LEU A 112 -1.10 4.38 6.68
N LEU A 113 -2.16 4.72 5.95
CA LEU A 113 -2.70 6.09 5.92
C LEU A 113 -3.06 6.59 7.32
N THR A 114 -3.66 5.72 8.14
CA THR A 114 -3.97 6.08 9.54
C THR A 114 -2.70 6.39 10.34
N VAL A 115 -1.59 5.69 10.10
CA VAL A 115 -0.30 5.98 10.77
C VAL A 115 0.29 7.30 10.27
N LEU A 116 0.22 7.54 8.96
CA LEU A 116 0.74 8.78 8.34
C LEU A 116 -0.07 10.00 8.78
N GLU A 117 -1.39 9.89 8.88
CA GLU A 117 -2.30 10.95 9.33
C GLU A 117 -2.24 11.18 10.85
N ALA A 118 -1.86 10.18 11.65
CA ALA A 118 -1.68 10.32 13.09
C ALA A 118 -0.31 10.90 13.50
N SER A 119 0.63 11.03 12.56
CA SER A 119 1.97 11.58 12.77
C SER A 119 2.06 13.10 12.55
N ASP A 120 0.90 13.77 12.47
CA ASP A 120 0.70 15.22 12.39
C ASP A 120 0.61 15.85 13.80
#